data_AF-A0A3D3W525-F1
#
_entry.id   AF-A0A3D3W525-F1
#
_cell.length_a   1.000
_cell.length_b   1.000
_cell.length_c   1.000
_cell.angle_alpha   90.00
_cell.angle_beta   90.00
_cell.angle_gamma   90.00
#
_symmetry.space_group_name_H-M   'P 1'
#
loop_
_entity.id
_entity.type
_entity.pdbx_description
1 polymer ?
#
loop_
_entity_poly.entity_id
_entity_poly.type
_entity_poly.pdbx_seq_one_letter_code
_entity_poly.pdbx_strand_id
1 'polypeptide(L)'
;EGLLATMEKVLQLHKAYPANRQQLQQKRGTPQPTASALQLPGLRNPEKYARETTRSNCIHCHNIHDAQHLHALQQDRWQPSMMWKYPLPDLIGMKIDRKNGTRIVEIIPDSPAAKAGLQAGEEILSMNNQTITSIADMQWVLHPLDGTTAEVEVEGSRSGRRTLQLGKGWRQHDFSWRGSMWNAPPRLQVWLPELSPDQTRTLGLPAGDGALEVRWINMEGPGGRQAKADGLQEKDIIIAADGKPIRMDSKQFNAWLKLNRAVGQRLPITVLRNGERRELSLLLVE
;
A
#
# COMPACT_ATOMS: atom_id res chain seq x y z
N GLU A 1 -14.29 20.49 -5.96
CA GLU A 1 -14.68 20.05 -7.32
C GLU A 1 -14.87 18.54 -7.41
N GLY A 2 -13.84 17.69 -7.25
CA GLY A 2 -13.97 16.21 -7.36
C GLY A 2 -15.03 15.55 -6.47
N LEU A 3 -15.05 15.90 -5.18
CA LEU A 3 -16.08 15.40 -4.26
C LEU A 3 -17.49 15.84 -4.65
N LEU A 4 -17.64 17.10 -5.06
CA LEU A 4 -18.94 17.65 -5.50
C LEU A 4 -19.48 16.87 -6.72
N ALA A 5 -18.65 16.67 -7.75
CA ALA A 5 -19.04 15.90 -8.93
C ALA A 5 -19.42 14.45 -8.59
N THR A 6 -18.71 13.82 -7.63
CA THR A 6 -19.06 12.48 -7.13
C THR A 6 -20.42 12.50 -6.42
N MET A 7 -20.65 13.48 -5.54
CA MET A 7 -21.91 13.62 -4.80
C MET A 7 -23.10 13.85 -5.74
N GLU A 8 -22.95 14.65 -6.78
CA GLU A 8 -23.98 14.87 -7.80
C GLU A 8 -24.35 13.57 -8.53
N LYS A 9 -23.35 12.78 -8.97
CA LYS A 9 -23.57 11.45 -9.56
C LYS A 9 -24.28 10.50 -8.60
N VAL A 10 -23.91 10.52 -7.31
CA VAL A 10 -24.56 9.70 -6.27
C VAL A 10 -26.02 10.13 -6.03
N LEU A 11 -26.32 11.43 -6.04
CA LEU A 11 -27.70 11.92 -5.94
C LEU A 11 -28.55 11.47 -7.13
N GLN A 12 -27.99 11.43 -8.33
CA GLN A 12 -28.68 10.88 -9.51
C GLN A 12 -28.96 9.38 -9.35
N LEU A 13 -27.99 8.60 -8.86
CA LEU A 13 -28.20 7.18 -8.56
C LEU A 13 -29.27 6.97 -7.49
N HIS A 14 -29.32 7.82 -6.47
CA HIS A 14 -30.33 7.72 -5.43
C HIS A 14 -31.73 8.04 -5.97
N LYS A 15 -31.88 9.07 -6.81
CA LYS A 15 -33.16 9.42 -7.46
C LYS A 15 -33.71 8.28 -8.34
N ALA A 16 -32.83 7.47 -8.93
CA ALA A 16 -33.22 6.32 -9.76
C ALA A 16 -33.59 5.06 -8.96
N TYR A 17 -33.42 5.06 -7.63
CA TYR A 17 -33.79 3.93 -6.79
C TYR A 17 -35.32 3.84 -6.63
N PRO A 18 -35.95 2.64 -6.68
CA PRO A 18 -35.36 1.31 -6.70
C PRO A 18 -35.06 0.72 -8.09
N ALA A 19 -35.32 1.44 -9.19
CA ALA A 19 -35.18 0.90 -10.54
C ALA A 19 -33.74 0.45 -10.87
N ASN A 20 -32.73 1.12 -10.29
CA ASN A 20 -31.31 0.77 -10.45
C ASN A 20 -30.75 -0.17 -9.35
N ARG A 21 -31.60 -0.83 -8.55
CA ARG A 21 -31.17 -1.65 -7.40
C ARG A 21 -30.11 -2.70 -7.76
N GLN A 22 -30.20 -3.34 -8.93
CA GLN A 22 -29.24 -4.34 -9.37
C GLN A 22 -27.82 -3.76 -9.53
N GLN A 23 -27.71 -2.53 -10.04
CA GLN A 23 -26.43 -1.84 -10.26
C GLN A 23 -25.72 -1.45 -8.94
N LEU A 24 -26.48 -1.38 -7.84
CA LEU A 24 -25.98 -1.01 -6.52
C LEU A 24 -25.64 -2.22 -5.64
N GLN A 25 -26.01 -3.44 -6.06
CA GLN A 25 -25.85 -4.64 -5.24
C GLN A 25 -24.38 -4.87 -4.85
N GLN A 26 -23.46 -4.68 -5.79
CA GLN A 26 -22.03 -4.90 -5.56
C GLN A 26 -21.36 -3.83 -4.68
N LYS A 27 -21.99 -2.67 -4.48
CA LYS A 27 -21.48 -1.62 -3.58
C LYS A 27 -21.58 -1.99 -2.10
N ARG A 28 -22.33 -3.05 -1.74
CA ARG A 28 -22.53 -3.45 -0.33
C ARG A 28 -21.39 -4.31 0.24
N GLY A 29 -20.49 -4.81 -0.61
CA GLY A 29 -19.36 -5.64 -0.19
C GLY A 29 -19.74 -7.00 0.34
N THR A 30 -18.73 -7.82 0.61
CA THR A 30 -18.93 -9.08 1.31
C THR A 30 -19.17 -8.81 2.79
N PRO A 31 -20.13 -9.52 3.43
CA PRO A 31 -20.29 -9.48 4.87
C PRO A 31 -18.95 -9.71 5.57
N GLN A 32 -18.63 -8.88 6.55
CA GLN A 32 -17.42 -9.03 7.35
C GLN A 32 -17.66 -10.11 8.42
N PRO A 33 -16.62 -10.83 8.85
CA PRO A 33 -16.74 -11.89 9.84
C PRO A 33 -17.13 -11.38 11.24
N THR A 34 -16.98 -10.07 11.49
CA THR A 34 -17.32 -9.43 12.76
C THR A 34 -18.34 -8.32 12.54
N ALA A 35 -19.22 -8.11 13.54
CA ALA A 35 -20.29 -7.11 13.45
C ALA A 35 -19.78 -5.67 13.65
N SER A 36 -18.62 -5.50 14.30
CA SER A 36 -17.98 -4.20 14.50
C SER A 36 -16.46 -4.29 14.42
N ALA A 37 -15.81 -3.14 14.23
CA ALA A 37 -14.35 -3.04 14.25
C ALA A 37 -13.77 -3.43 15.62
N LEU A 38 -14.49 -3.15 16.72
CA LEU A 38 -14.09 -3.51 18.09
C LEU A 38 -13.94 -5.02 18.30
N GLN A 39 -14.65 -5.82 17.51
CA GLN A 39 -14.64 -7.28 17.59
C GLN A 39 -13.57 -7.92 16.69
N LEU A 40 -12.78 -7.13 15.95
CA LEU A 40 -11.73 -7.68 15.09
C LEU A 40 -10.68 -8.42 15.95
N PRO A 41 -10.40 -9.71 15.69
CA PRO A 41 -9.52 -10.51 16.54
C PRO A 41 -8.10 -9.95 16.73
N GLY A 42 -7.58 -9.24 15.73
CA GLY A 42 -6.25 -8.63 15.81
C GLY A 42 -6.24 -7.16 16.28
N LEU A 43 -7.38 -6.60 16.71
CA LEU A 43 -7.41 -5.21 17.14
C LEU A 43 -6.58 -5.05 18.43
N ARG A 44 -5.54 -4.22 18.38
CA ARG A 44 -4.72 -3.90 19.55
C ARG A 44 -5.44 -2.89 20.45
N ASN A 45 -5.43 -3.13 21.75
CA ASN A 45 -6.03 -2.26 22.78
C ASN A 45 -7.53 -1.96 22.56
N PRO A 46 -8.39 -2.98 22.34
CA PRO A 46 -9.82 -2.78 22.08
C PRO A 46 -10.53 -1.98 23.19
N GLU A 47 -10.12 -2.15 24.44
CA GLU A 47 -10.64 -1.44 25.61
C GLU A 47 -10.42 0.08 25.55
N LYS A 48 -9.41 0.55 24.82
CA LYS A 48 -9.20 1.99 24.59
C LYS A 48 -10.35 2.58 23.76
N TYR A 49 -10.75 1.87 22.71
CA TYR A 49 -11.75 2.32 21.74
C TYR A 49 -13.19 2.12 22.22
N ALA A 50 -13.41 1.26 23.22
CA ALA A 50 -14.72 1.03 23.81
C ALA A 50 -15.15 2.13 24.82
N ARG A 51 -14.25 3.05 25.19
CA ARG A 51 -14.54 4.19 26.08
C ARG A 51 -15.39 5.25 25.37
N GLU A 52 -15.89 6.20 26.15
CA GLU A 52 -16.53 7.41 25.61
C GLU A 52 -15.65 8.04 24.52
N THR A 53 -16.27 8.41 23.39
CA THR A 53 -15.53 8.84 22.20
C THR A 53 -14.88 10.21 22.42
N THR A 54 -13.58 10.27 22.16
CA THR A 54 -12.73 11.45 22.20
C THR A 54 -11.87 11.49 20.94
N ARG A 55 -11.14 12.58 20.70
CA ARG A 55 -10.20 12.66 19.57
C ARG A 55 -9.06 11.62 19.62
N SER A 56 -8.81 10.98 20.76
CA SER A 56 -7.67 10.09 20.99
C SER A 56 -7.99 8.58 20.86
N ASN A 57 -9.26 8.21 20.76
CA ASN A 57 -9.73 6.82 20.77
C ASN A 57 -10.72 6.49 19.64
N CYS A 58 -10.63 7.19 18.51
CA CYS A 58 -11.29 6.77 17.28
C CYS A 58 -10.52 5.62 16.61
N ILE A 59 -11.24 4.65 16.05
CA ILE A 59 -10.66 3.62 15.18
C ILE A 59 -10.52 4.20 13.77
N HIS A 60 -9.30 4.20 13.24
CA HIS A 60 -9.02 4.62 11.87
C HIS A 60 -8.84 3.41 10.94
N CYS A 61 -8.92 3.65 9.63
CA CYS A 61 -8.78 2.60 8.61
C CYS A 61 -7.48 1.79 8.75
N HIS A 62 -6.37 2.42 9.15
CA HIS A 62 -5.12 1.67 9.38
C HIS A 62 -5.24 0.71 10.56
N ASN A 63 -5.97 1.02 11.63
CA ASN A 63 -6.17 0.11 12.76
C ASN A 63 -6.94 -1.15 12.35
N ILE A 64 -7.90 -1.01 11.43
CA ILE A 64 -8.62 -2.15 10.85
C ILE A 64 -7.65 -3.05 10.07
N HIS A 65 -6.78 -2.46 9.26
CA HIS A 65 -5.79 -3.23 8.49
C HIS A 65 -4.69 -3.83 9.38
N ASP A 66 -4.24 -3.10 10.40
CA ASP A 66 -3.33 -3.61 11.43
C ASP A 66 -3.94 -4.86 12.10
N ALA A 67 -5.23 -4.81 12.44
CA ALA A 67 -5.94 -5.93 13.02
C ALA A 67 -6.05 -7.12 12.07
N GLN A 68 -6.35 -6.87 10.80
CA GLN A 68 -6.40 -7.92 9.77
C GLN A 68 -5.03 -8.56 9.56
N HIS A 69 -3.96 -7.77 9.52
CA HIS A 69 -2.59 -8.27 9.36
C HIS A 69 -2.16 -9.10 10.57
N LEU A 70 -2.42 -8.60 11.79
CA LEU A 70 -2.11 -9.32 13.01
C LEU A 70 -2.88 -10.64 13.11
N HIS A 71 -4.16 -10.65 12.76
CA HIS A 71 -4.94 -11.88 12.74
C HIS A 71 -4.40 -12.87 11.69
N ALA A 72 -4.03 -12.40 10.50
CA ALA A 72 -3.41 -13.26 9.48
C ALA A 72 -2.07 -13.85 9.95
N LEU A 73 -1.26 -13.07 10.67
CA LEU A 73 -0.02 -13.54 11.28
C LEU A 73 -0.26 -14.64 12.31
N GLN A 74 -1.22 -14.43 13.22
CA GLN A 74 -1.60 -15.43 14.24
C GLN A 74 -2.17 -16.74 13.67
N GLN A 75 -2.48 -16.76 12.38
CA GLN A 75 -3.05 -17.91 11.68
C GLN A 75 -2.10 -18.47 10.63
N ASP A 76 -0.84 -18.01 10.58
CA ASP A 76 0.17 -18.38 9.57
C ASP A 76 -0.30 -18.15 8.12
N ARG A 77 -1.18 -17.16 7.91
CA ARG A 77 -1.74 -16.77 6.61
C ARG A 77 -1.21 -15.43 6.10
N TRP A 78 -0.29 -14.81 6.83
CA TRP A 78 0.31 -13.54 6.43
C TRP A 78 1.09 -13.68 5.12
N GLN A 79 0.88 -12.72 4.22
CA GLN A 79 1.67 -12.57 3.01
C GLN A 79 1.94 -11.08 2.76
N PRO A 80 3.15 -10.69 2.30
CA PRO A 80 3.43 -9.29 1.97
C PRO A 80 2.46 -8.68 0.95
N SER A 81 1.90 -9.51 0.07
CA SER A 81 0.87 -9.13 -0.92
C SER A 81 -0.39 -8.51 -0.29
N MET A 82 -0.68 -8.80 0.98
CA MET A 82 -1.79 -8.19 1.73
C MET A 82 -1.65 -6.66 1.86
N MET A 83 -0.45 -6.11 1.64
CA MET A 83 -0.19 -4.66 1.65
C MET A 83 -0.71 -3.94 0.39
N TRP A 84 -0.86 -4.66 -0.73
CA TRP A 84 -1.41 -4.10 -1.98
C TRP A 84 -2.94 -4.05 -1.95
N LYS A 85 -3.46 -3.12 -1.14
CA LYS A 85 -4.90 -2.85 -0.99
C LYS A 85 -5.37 -1.72 -1.90
N TYR A 86 -6.65 -1.73 -2.27
CA TYR A 86 -7.29 -0.67 -3.05
C TYR A 86 -6.45 -0.17 -4.25
N PRO A 87 -6.12 -1.04 -5.23
CA PRO A 87 -5.30 -0.69 -6.39
C PRO A 87 -5.90 0.50 -7.16
N LEU A 88 -5.07 1.47 -7.54
CA LEU A 88 -5.50 2.59 -8.38
C LEU A 88 -5.78 2.11 -9.82
N PRO A 89 -6.70 2.76 -10.54
CA PRO A 89 -7.00 2.44 -11.94
C PRO A 89 -5.78 2.60 -12.87
N ASP A 90 -4.79 3.41 -12.49
CA ASP A 90 -3.50 3.54 -13.18
C ASP A 90 -2.80 2.19 -13.36
N LEU A 91 -2.94 1.29 -12.38
CA LEU A 91 -2.31 -0.04 -12.41
C LEU A 91 -2.89 -0.97 -13.47
N ILE A 92 -4.10 -0.68 -13.95
CA ILE A 92 -4.72 -1.39 -15.07
C ILE A 92 -4.72 -0.56 -16.36
N GLY A 93 -4.04 0.59 -16.35
CA GLY A 93 -3.77 1.40 -17.54
C GLY A 93 -4.62 2.64 -17.71
N MET A 94 -5.45 3.01 -16.72
CA MET A 94 -6.35 4.17 -16.84
C MET A 94 -5.93 5.28 -15.87
N LYS A 95 -5.44 6.41 -16.39
CA LYS A 95 -5.31 7.61 -15.56
C LYS A 95 -6.63 8.36 -15.56
N ILE A 96 -7.18 8.62 -14.38
CA ILE A 96 -8.51 9.23 -14.22
C ILE A 96 -8.41 10.69 -13.81
N ASP A 97 -9.22 11.55 -14.41
CA ASP A 97 -9.38 12.93 -13.98
C ASP A 97 -9.90 12.97 -12.54
N ARG A 98 -9.10 13.49 -11.61
CA ARG A 98 -9.45 13.60 -10.19
C ARG A 98 -10.61 14.57 -9.93
N LYS A 99 -10.89 15.51 -10.84
CA LYS A 99 -12.01 16.46 -10.71
C LYS A 99 -13.33 15.86 -11.21
N ASN A 100 -13.31 15.06 -12.26
CA ASN A 100 -14.52 14.38 -12.74
C ASN A 100 -14.78 13.06 -12.00
N GLY A 101 -13.75 12.30 -11.66
CA GLY A 101 -13.81 11.05 -10.90
C GLY A 101 -14.08 9.78 -11.73
N THR A 102 -14.51 9.89 -12.99
CA THR A 102 -14.79 8.73 -13.87
C THR A 102 -14.21 8.85 -15.28
N ARG A 103 -13.80 10.05 -15.70
CA ARG A 103 -13.21 10.32 -17.02
C ARG A 103 -11.77 9.86 -17.11
N ILE A 104 -11.45 9.11 -18.16
CA ILE A 104 -10.07 8.76 -18.51
C ILE A 104 -9.39 9.98 -19.14
N VAL A 105 -8.25 10.40 -18.61
CA VAL A 105 -7.42 11.45 -19.21
C VAL A 105 -6.31 10.88 -20.08
N GLU A 106 -5.82 9.69 -19.75
CA GLU A 106 -4.74 9.03 -20.46
C GLU A 106 -4.90 7.51 -20.32
N ILE A 107 -4.61 6.81 -21.41
CA ILE A 107 -4.44 5.36 -21.42
C ILE A 107 -2.94 5.07 -21.47
N ILE A 108 -2.44 4.30 -20.50
CA ILE A 108 -1.03 3.92 -20.46
C ILE A 108 -0.75 2.94 -21.61
N PRO A 109 0.27 3.18 -22.46
CA PRO A 109 0.63 2.26 -23.53
C PRO A 109 0.90 0.83 -23.03
N ASP A 110 0.59 -0.17 -23.87
CA ASP A 110 0.77 -1.61 -23.60
C ASP A 110 0.06 -2.20 -22.37
N SER A 111 -0.76 -1.38 -21.69
CA SER A 111 -1.54 -1.76 -20.52
C SER A 111 -2.76 -2.63 -20.83
N PRO A 112 -3.38 -3.27 -19.82
CA PRO A 112 -4.65 -3.98 -20.00
C PRO A 112 -5.76 -3.10 -20.62
N ALA A 113 -5.90 -1.86 -20.16
CA ALA A 113 -6.87 -0.91 -20.71
C ALA A 113 -6.62 -0.59 -22.19
N ALA A 114 -5.35 -0.39 -22.58
CA ALA A 114 -4.97 -0.14 -23.97
C ALA A 114 -5.31 -1.33 -24.88
N LYS A 115 -4.95 -2.55 -24.45
CA LYS A 115 -5.23 -3.79 -25.17
C LYS A 115 -6.72 -4.05 -25.32
N ALA A 116 -7.51 -3.66 -24.33
CA ALA A 116 -8.96 -3.74 -24.36
C ALA A 116 -9.62 -2.64 -25.22
N GLY A 117 -8.85 -1.67 -25.73
CA GLY A 117 -9.34 -0.61 -26.61
C GLY A 117 -10.15 0.47 -25.90
N LEU A 118 -9.91 0.71 -24.61
CA LEU A 118 -10.40 1.91 -23.92
C LEU A 118 -9.68 3.16 -24.44
N GLN A 119 -10.33 4.31 -24.36
CA GLN A 119 -9.89 5.54 -24.98
C GLN A 119 -9.82 6.70 -23.99
N ALA A 120 -8.82 7.58 -24.17
CA ALA A 120 -8.79 8.84 -23.44
C ALA A 120 -10.02 9.72 -23.80
N GLY A 121 -10.52 10.45 -22.81
CA GLY A 121 -11.66 11.36 -22.93
C GLY A 121 -13.02 10.71 -22.68
N GLU A 122 -13.12 9.39 -22.64
CA GLU A 122 -14.37 8.69 -22.29
C GLU A 122 -14.56 8.59 -20.77
N GLU A 123 -15.82 8.44 -20.34
CA GLU A 123 -16.15 8.16 -18.94
C GLU A 123 -16.37 6.67 -18.71
N ILE A 124 -15.87 6.17 -17.57
CA ILE A 124 -16.19 4.83 -17.08
C ILE A 124 -17.58 4.86 -16.44
N LEU A 125 -18.49 4.06 -16.99
CA LEU A 125 -19.87 3.96 -16.54
C LEU A 125 -20.02 2.86 -15.48
N SER A 126 -19.46 1.68 -15.75
CA SER A 126 -19.51 0.54 -14.84
C SER A 126 -18.23 -0.29 -14.88
N MET A 127 -17.95 -1.01 -13.78
CA MET A 127 -16.94 -2.06 -13.73
C MET A 127 -17.49 -3.28 -12.99
N ASN A 128 -17.32 -4.47 -13.56
CA ASN A 128 -17.87 -5.74 -13.05
C ASN A 128 -19.38 -5.67 -12.70
N ASN A 129 -20.19 -4.99 -13.51
CA ASN A 129 -21.61 -4.71 -13.25
C ASN A 129 -21.91 -3.77 -12.05
N GLN A 130 -20.90 -3.08 -11.53
CA GLN A 130 -21.08 -2.03 -10.53
C GLN A 130 -20.97 -0.65 -11.20
N THR A 131 -21.96 0.22 -10.98
CA THR A 131 -21.88 1.62 -11.45
C THR A 131 -20.74 2.35 -10.74
N ILE A 132 -19.95 3.09 -11.53
CA ILE A 132 -18.78 3.84 -11.05
C ILE A 132 -19.12 5.33 -11.01
N THR A 133 -18.95 5.95 -9.84
CA THR A 133 -19.08 7.41 -9.68
C THR A 133 -17.77 8.08 -9.26
N SER A 134 -16.76 7.30 -8.89
CA SER A 134 -15.48 7.81 -8.40
C SER A 134 -14.33 6.82 -8.57
N ILE A 135 -13.10 7.30 -8.43
CA ILE A 135 -11.88 6.48 -8.33
C ILE A 135 -11.99 5.46 -7.18
N ALA A 136 -12.64 5.83 -6.06
CA ALA A 136 -12.81 4.93 -4.92
C ALA A 136 -13.69 3.72 -5.27
N ASP A 137 -14.69 3.88 -6.15
CA ASP A 137 -15.47 2.74 -6.66
C ASP A 137 -14.63 1.82 -7.53
N MET A 138 -13.73 2.37 -8.35
CA MET A 138 -12.80 1.57 -9.16
C MET A 138 -11.86 0.78 -8.24
N GLN A 139 -11.28 1.45 -7.23
CA GLN A 139 -10.45 0.80 -6.22
C GLN A 139 -11.20 -0.30 -5.47
N TRP A 140 -12.50 -0.09 -5.20
CA TRP A 140 -13.37 -1.08 -4.57
C TRP A 140 -13.55 -2.32 -5.44
N VAL A 141 -13.85 -2.15 -6.74
CA VAL A 141 -13.98 -3.26 -7.70
C VAL A 141 -12.66 -4.01 -7.86
N LEU A 142 -11.53 -3.29 -7.89
CA LEU A 142 -10.21 -3.88 -8.05
C LEU A 142 -9.71 -4.58 -6.78
N HIS A 143 -10.08 -4.11 -5.59
CA HIS A 143 -9.52 -4.61 -4.34
C HIS A 143 -9.65 -6.13 -4.10
N PRO A 144 -10.79 -6.79 -4.34
CA PRO A 144 -10.95 -8.22 -4.05
C PRO A 144 -10.32 -9.15 -5.11
N LEU A 145 -9.89 -8.62 -6.25
CA LEU A 145 -9.39 -9.42 -7.37
C LEU A 145 -8.02 -10.07 -7.08
N ASP A 146 -7.80 -11.28 -7.58
CA ASP A 146 -6.53 -11.98 -7.45
C ASP A 146 -5.36 -11.20 -8.09
N GLY A 147 -4.18 -11.27 -7.47
CA GLY A 147 -2.99 -10.55 -7.92
C GLY A 147 -2.15 -11.26 -9.00
N THR A 148 -2.48 -12.50 -9.31
CA THR A 148 -1.79 -13.34 -10.30
C THR A 148 -2.53 -13.28 -11.63
N THR A 149 -3.82 -13.55 -11.63
CA THR A 149 -4.68 -13.49 -12.82
C THR A 149 -6.05 -12.99 -12.43
N ALA A 150 -6.54 -11.95 -13.10
CA ALA A 150 -7.89 -11.46 -12.89
C ALA A 150 -8.47 -10.92 -14.20
N GLU A 151 -9.80 -10.94 -14.28
CA GLU A 151 -10.55 -10.32 -15.36
C GLU A 151 -11.37 -9.17 -14.79
N VAL A 152 -11.43 -8.05 -15.53
CA VAL A 152 -12.29 -6.92 -15.19
C VAL A 152 -13.09 -6.51 -16.41
N GLU A 153 -14.41 -6.58 -16.28
CA GLU A 153 -15.32 -5.99 -17.24
C GLU A 153 -15.43 -4.48 -16.95
N VAL A 154 -15.25 -3.65 -17.98
CA VAL A 154 -15.36 -2.20 -17.91
C VAL A 154 -16.30 -1.73 -19.02
N GLU A 155 -17.27 -0.89 -18.67
CA GLU A 155 -18.13 -0.24 -19.64
C GLU A 155 -17.72 1.24 -19.78
N GLY A 156 -17.11 1.55 -20.92
CA GLY A 156 -16.76 2.92 -21.29
C GLY A 156 -17.87 3.58 -22.11
N SER A 157 -18.07 4.89 -21.91
CA SER A 157 -19.09 5.69 -22.61
C SER A 157 -18.95 5.72 -24.14
N ARG A 158 -17.78 5.35 -24.70
CA ARG A 158 -17.52 5.30 -26.15
C ARG A 158 -17.14 3.90 -26.60
N SER A 159 -16.30 3.21 -25.82
CA SER A 159 -15.83 1.86 -26.15
C SER A 159 -16.91 0.79 -25.98
N GLY A 160 -17.97 1.08 -25.21
CA GLY A 160 -18.90 0.07 -24.71
C GLY A 160 -18.22 -0.88 -23.72
N ARG A 161 -18.81 -2.07 -23.56
CA ARG A 161 -18.29 -3.13 -22.69
C ARG A 161 -16.98 -3.72 -23.24
N ARG A 162 -15.96 -3.74 -22.40
CA ARG A 162 -14.62 -4.28 -22.65
C ARG A 162 -14.18 -5.16 -21.51
N THR A 163 -13.35 -6.16 -21.82
CA THR A 163 -12.80 -7.10 -20.85
C THR A 163 -11.29 -6.89 -20.76
N LEU A 164 -10.79 -6.56 -19.58
CA LEU A 164 -9.39 -6.34 -19.30
C LEU A 164 -8.81 -7.61 -18.65
N GLN A 165 -7.76 -8.14 -19.25
CA GLN A 165 -7.00 -9.28 -18.71
C GLN A 165 -5.82 -8.76 -17.88
N LEU A 166 -5.81 -9.08 -16.59
CA LEU A 166 -4.81 -8.64 -15.63
C LEU A 166 -3.85 -9.79 -15.31
N GLY A 167 -2.56 -9.59 -15.57
CA GLY A 167 -1.51 -10.59 -15.37
C GLY A 167 -0.76 -10.46 -14.05
N LYS A 168 0.19 -11.37 -13.83
CA LYS A 168 0.95 -11.47 -12.57
C LYS A 168 1.58 -10.13 -12.20
N GLY A 169 1.32 -9.68 -10.97
CA GLY A 169 1.93 -8.47 -10.42
C GLY A 169 1.21 -7.17 -10.79
N TRP A 170 0.06 -7.21 -11.46
CA TRP A 170 -0.71 -5.99 -11.81
C TRP A 170 -1.05 -5.12 -10.58
N ARG A 171 -1.15 -5.71 -9.39
CA ARG A 171 -1.46 -5.00 -8.14
C ARG A 171 -0.25 -4.33 -7.50
N GLN A 172 0.96 -4.62 -7.97
CA GLN A 172 2.19 -4.16 -7.32
C GLN A 172 2.31 -2.65 -7.46
N HIS A 173 2.34 -1.96 -6.32
CA HIS A 173 2.52 -0.52 -6.24
C HIS A 173 3.24 -0.14 -4.97
N ASP A 174 3.72 1.09 -4.91
CA ASP A 174 4.30 1.64 -3.70
C ASP A 174 3.23 1.80 -2.61
N PHE A 175 3.42 1.06 -1.51
CA PHE A 175 2.59 1.12 -0.31
C PHE A 175 3.31 1.77 0.88
N SER A 176 4.50 2.34 0.67
CA SER A 176 5.34 2.93 1.73
C SER A 176 4.65 4.01 2.55
N TRP A 177 3.62 4.66 1.98
CA TRP A 177 2.77 5.65 2.63
C TRP A 177 1.71 5.07 3.58
N ARG A 178 1.47 3.75 3.57
CA ARG A 178 0.43 3.12 4.39
C ARG A 178 0.88 2.99 5.84
N GLY A 179 0.09 3.53 6.76
CA GLY A 179 0.35 3.42 8.20
C GLY A 179 0.46 1.98 8.69
N SER A 180 -0.33 1.05 8.13
CA SER A 180 -0.30 -0.36 8.53
C SER A 180 0.97 -1.12 8.14
N MET A 181 1.84 -0.52 7.33
CA MET A 181 3.16 -1.07 7.03
C MET A 181 4.00 -1.20 8.29
N TRP A 182 3.93 -0.23 9.20
CA TRP A 182 4.81 -0.18 10.37
C TRP A 182 4.56 -1.31 11.38
N ASN A 183 3.37 -1.90 11.36
CA ASN A 183 3.02 -3.05 12.20
C ASN A 183 3.21 -4.40 11.51
N ALA A 184 3.48 -4.40 10.20
CA ALA A 184 3.72 -5.63 9.44
C ALA A 184 5.18 -6.10 9.61
N PRO A 185 5.41 -7.42 9.70
CA PRO A 185 6.76 -7.96 9.79
C PRO A 185 7.45 -8.02 8.42
N PRO A 186 8.79 -8.03 8.39
CA PRO A 186 9.68 -7.86 9.54
C PRO A 186 9.80 -6.37 9.93
N ARG A 187 9.89 -6.12 11.24
CA ARG A 187 10.07 -4.80 11.85
C ARG A 187 11.51 -4.66 12.32
N LEU A 188 12.28 -3.86 11.59
CA LEU A 188 13.67 -3.55 11.96
C LEU A 188 13.75 -2.73 13.26
N GLN A 189 12.75 -1.86 13.50
CA GLN A 189 12.65 -1.00 14.69
C GLN A 189 13.84 -0.03 14.85
N VAL A 190 14.30 0.51 13.72
CA VAL A 190 15.37 1.50 13.64
C VAL A 190 14.83 2.71 12.88
N TRP A 191 15.06 3.91 13.41
CA TRP A 191 14.75 5.15 12.70
C TRP A 191 15.89 5.45 11.71
N LEU A 192 15.54 5.40 10.42
CA LEU A 192 16.47 5.46 9.29
C LEU A 192 16.20 6.64 8.35
N PRO A 193 16.23 7.90 8.81
CA PRO A 193 16.02 9.07 7.96
C PRO A 193 17.08 9.16 6.86
N GLU A 194 16.65 9.57 5.68
CA GLU A 194 17.52 9.81 4.53
C GLU A 194 18.48 10.99 4.75
N LEU A 195 19.70 10.85 4.22
CA LEU A 195 20.64 11.96 4.10
C LEU A 195 20.28 12.83 2.88
N SER A 196 20.56 14.12 2.98
CA SER A 196 20.39 15.05 1.88
C SER A 196 21.38 14.77 0.73
N PRO A 197 21.09 15.23 -0.50
CA PRO A 197 22.04 15.11 -1.62
C PRO A 197 23.42 15.71 -1.33
N ASP A 198 23.51 16.76 -0.49
CA ASP A 198 24.79 17.38 -0.12
C ASP A 198 25.58 16.51 0.86
N GLN A 199 24.87 15.88 1.80
CA GLN A 199 25.46 14.94 2.75
C GLN A 199 25.97 13.69 2.02
N THR A 200 25.20 13.12 1.11
CA THR A 200 25.64 11.94 0.33
C THR A 200 26.83 12.25 -0.57
N ARG A 201 26.86 13.44 -1.19
CA ARG A 201 28.04 13.92 -1.96
C ARG A 201 29.29 14.06 -1.08
N THR A 202 29.15 14.58 0.14
CA THR A 202 30.26 14.72 1.09
C THR A 202 30.85 13.37 1.49
N LEU A 203 30.02 12.32 1.51
CA LEU A 203 30.46 10.93 1.75
C LEU A 203 31.13 10.28 0.53
N GLY A 204 31.20 10.97 -0.61
CA GLY A 204 31.78 10.44 -1.85
C GLY A 204 30.94 9.34 -2.51
N LEU A 205 29.63 9.28 -2.23
CA LEU A 205 28.74 8.31 -2.86
C LEU A 205 28.48 8.69 -4.33
N PRO A 206 28.32 7.69 -5.24
CA PRO A 206 27.97 7.94 -6.63
C PRO A 206 26.69 8.77 -6.78
N ALA A 207 26.59 9.55 -7.86
CA ALA A 207 25.38 10.31 -8.16
C ALA A 207 24.16 9.39 -8.28
N GLY A 208 23.10 9.71 -7.54
CA GLY A 208 21.87 8.92 -7.48
C GLY A 208 21.84 7.85 -6.38
N ASP A 209 22.97 7.55 -5.74
CA ASP A 209 23.00 6.73 -4.53
C ASP A 209 22.64 7.59 -3.31
N GLY A 210 21.71 7.07 -2.52
CA GLY A 210 21.27 7.62 -1.25
C GLY A 210 21.95 6.92 -0.07
N ALA A 211 21.60 7.38 1.13
CA ALA A 211 22.01 6.74 2.36
C ALA A 211 21.00 7.02 3.47
N LEU A 212 20.88 6.08 4.41
CA LEU A 212 20.02 6.22 5.58
C LEU A 212 20.86 6.26 6.84
N GLU A 213 20.66 7.29 7.67
CA GLU A 213 21.35 7.41 8.96
C GLU A 213 20.63 6.59 10.02
N VAL A 214 21.35 5.76 10.78
CA VAL A 214 20.82 5.12 11.99
C VAL A 214 20.72 6.17 13.08
N ARG A 215 19.58 6.84 13.17
CA ARG A 215 19.40 7.94 14.13
C ARG A 215 18.98 7.45 15.51
N TRP A 216 18.23 6.35 15.56
CA TRP A 216 17.79 5.75 16.81
C TRP A 216 17.48 4.26 16.62
N ILE A 217 17.86 3.43 17.58
CA ILE A 217 17.50 2.01 17.63
C ILE A 217 16.51 1.80 18.78
N ASN A 218 15.29 1.37 18.47
CA ASN A 218 14.28 1.12 19.48
C ASN A 218 14.56 -0.21 20.21
N MET A 219 15.00 -0.11 21.47
CA MET A 219 15.36 -1.26 22.30
C MET A 219 14.17 -1.93 23.02
N GLU A 220 12.97 -1.34 22.96
CA GLU A 220 11.78 -1.88 23.61
C GLU A 220 11.28 -3.17 22.93
N GLY A 221 11.47 -3.30 21.62
CA GLY A 221 11.08 -4.49 20.86
C GLY A 221 12.26 -5.34 20.37
N PRO A 222 11.97 -6.56 19.89
CA PRO A 222 13.00 -7.54 19.56
C PRO A 222 13.86 -7.14 18.36
N GLY A 223 13.26 -6.51 17.33
CA GLY A 223 13.97 -6.10 16.12
C GLY A 223 15.13 -5.15 16.39
N GLY A 224 14.92 -4.09 17.19
CA GLY A 224 15.98 -3.13 17.48
C GLY A 224 17.04 -3.71 18.43
N ARG A 225 16.63 -4.53 19.42
CA ARG A 225 17.59 -5.28 20.25
C ARG A 225 18.49 -6.18 19.41
N GLN A 226 17.90 -6.91 18.46
CA GLN A 226 18.65 -7.80 17.58
C GLN A 226 19.56 -7.02 16.63
N ALA A 227 19.08 -5.94 16.02
CA ALA A 227 19.91 -5.07 15.18
C ALA A 227 21.14 -4.53 15.93
N LYS A 228 20.97 -4.11 17.19
CA LYS A 228 22.08 -3.68 18.05
C LYS A 228 23.02 -4.83 18.41
N ALA A 229 22.49 -6.00 18.72
CA ALA A 229 23.27 -7.20 19.02
C ALA A 229 24.09 -7.69 17.81
N ASP A 230 23.55 -7.54 16.59
CA ASP A 230 24.25 -7.81 15.33
C ASP A 230 25.22 -6.69 14.92
N GLY A 231 25.41 -5.68 15.78
CA GLY A 231 26.48 -4.69 15.66
C GLY A 231 26.09 -3.39 14.97
N LEU A 232 24.81 -3.16 14.64
CA LEU A 232 24.33 -1.85 14.18
C LEU A 232 24.45 -0.81 15.30
N GLN A 233 24.93 0.38 14.97
CA GLN A 233 25.15 1.47 15.91
C GLN A 233 24.46 2.75 15.44
N GLU A 234 24.07 3.61 16.39
CA GLU A 234 23.64 4.96 16.05
C GLU A 234 24.77 5.71 15.35
N LYS A 235 24.40 6.57 14.39
CA LYS A 235 25.28 7.27 13.44
C LYS A 235 25.93 6.40 12.37
N ASP A 236 25.67 5.09 12.34
CA ASP A 236 25.95 4.32 11.13
C ASP A 236 25.17 4.90 9.95
N ILE A 237 25.81 4.93 8.79
CA ILE A 237 25.18 5.38 7.55
C ILE A 237 25.02 4.17 6.65
N ILE A 238 23.79 3.67 6.50
CA ILE A 238 23.48 2.54 5.62
C ILE A 238 23.56 3.03 4.17
N ILE A 239 24.48 2.46 3.40
CA ILE A 239 24.74 2.82 1.99
C ILE A 239 24.34 1.71 1.02
N ALA A 240 24.21 0.47 1.49
CA ALA A 240 23.70 -0.64 0.68
C ALA A 240 22.92 -1.64 1.53
N ALA A 241 21.99 -2.34 0.88
CA ALA A 241 21.31 -3.52 1.41
C ALA A 241 21.23 -4.58 0.32
N ASP A 242 21.43 -5.86 0.67
CA ASP A 242 21.51 -6.96 -0.30
C ASP A 242 22.53 -6.71 -1.43
N GLY A 243 23.66 -6.08 -1.09
CA GLY A 243 24.72 -5.73 -2.03
C GLY A 243 24.34 -4.65 -3.05
N LYS A 244 23.16 -4.02 -2.92
CA LYS A 244 22.68 -2.97 -3.81
C LYS A 244 22.71 -1.61 -3.10
N PRO A 245 23.18 -0.54 -3.76
CA PRO A 245 23.14 0.80 -3.20
C PRO A 245 21.72 1.20 -2.80
N ILE A 246 21.60 1.93 -1.69
CA ILE A 246 20.32 2.51 -1.29
C ILE A 246 19.94 3.58 -2.31
N ARG A 247 18.75 3.46 -2.91
CA ARG A 247 18.17 4.45 -3.84
C ARG A 247 16.70 4.71 -3.53
N MET A 248 16.38 4.68 -2.24
CA MET A 248 15.02 4.71 -1.72
C MET A 248 15.02 5.46 -0.38
N ASP A 249 13.90 6.11 -0.05
CA ASP A 249 13.74 6.78 1.24
C ASP A 249 13.51 5.78 2.39
N SER A 250 13.43 6.28 3.62
CA SER A 250 13.21 5.47 4.82
C SER A 250 11.95 4.57 4.75
N LYS A 251 10.85 5.11 4.19
CA LYS A 251 9.57 4.39 4.11
C LYS A 251 9.64 3.32 3.04
N GLN A 252 10.21 3.65 1.89
CA GLN A 252 10.42 2.73 0.78
C GLN A 252 11.40 1.61 1.17
N PHE A 253 12.43 1.89 1.97
CA PHE A 253 13.31 0.87 2.54
C PHE A 253 12.54 -0.12 3.41
N ASN A 254 11.65 0.38 4.28
CA ASN A 254 10.82 -0.48 5.12
C ASN A 254 9.79 -1.29 4.32
N ALA A 255 9.25 -0.74 3.23
CA ALA A 255 8.36 -1.44 2.30
C ALA A 255 9.11 -2.54 1.53
N TRP A 256 10.28 -2.20 0.97
CA TRP A 256 11.17 -3.11 0.28
C TRP A 256 11.59 -4.27 1.18
N LEU A 257 11.97 -4.00 2.43
CA LEU A 257 12.34 -5.02 3.40
C LEU A 257 11.24 -6.09 3.56
N LYS A 258 9.97 -5.66 3.65
CA LYS A 258 8.81 -6.56 3.81
C LYS A 258 8.47 -7.37 2.58
N LEU A 259 8.83 -6.87 1.41
CA LEU A 259 8.62 -7.59 0.15
C LEU A 259 9.72 -8.61 -0.13
N ASN A 260 10.94 -8.39 0.38
CA ASN A 260 12.13 -9.13 -0.03
C ASN A 260 12.74 -10.00 1.07
N ARG A 261 12.29 -9.84 2.33
CA ARG A 261 12.80 -10.56 3.48
C ARG A 261 11.68 -11.04 4.40
N ALA A 262 11.92 -12.19 5.02
CA ALA A 262 11.06 -12.78 6.04
C ALA A 262 11.74 -12.76 7.41
N VAL A 263 10.93 -12.91 8.46
CA VAL A 263 11.42 -13.17 9.82
C VAL A 263 12.26 -14.45 9.82
N GLY A 264 13.36 -14.46 10.58
CA GLY A 264 14.36 -15.53 10.61
C GLY A 264 15.44 -15.41 9.54
N GLN A 265 15.26 -14.57 8.52
CA GLN A 265 16.30 -14.31 7.52
C GLN A 265 17.27 -13.23 8.00
N ARG A 266 18.47 -13.21 7.42
CA ARG A 266 19.46 -12.15 7.63
C ARG A 266 19.35 -11.08 6.54
N LEU A 267 19.44 -9.83 6.94
CA LEU A 267 19.56 -8.65 6.09
C LEU A 267 21.04 -8.22 6.03
N PRO A 268 21.77 -8.55 4.95
CA PRO A 268 23.09 -7.98 4.71
C PRO A 268 22.98 -6.49 4.38
N ILE A 269 23.75 -5.67 5.10
CA ILE A 269 23.86 -4.23 4.87
C ILE A 269 25.31 -3.81 4.86
N THR A 270 25.61 -2.80 4.05
CA THR A 270 26.89 -2.09 4.11
C THR A 270 26.66 -0.75 4.78
N VAL A 271 27.42 -0.47 5.83
CA VAL A 271 27.38 0.80 6.55
C VAL A 271 28.71 1.55 6.43
N LEU A 272 28.66 2.88 6.46
CA LEU A 272 29.81 3.71 6.77
C LEU A 272 29.79 4.02 8.27
N ARG A 273 30.89 3.70 8.95
CA ARG A 273 31.13 4.04 10.35
C ARG A 273 32.48 4.73 10.45
N ASN A 274 32.48 5.99 10.90
CA ASN A 274 33.69 6.82 10.95
C ASN A 274 34.45 6.89 9.62
N GLY A 275 33.72 6.90 8.49
CA GLY A 275 34.29 6.92 7.14
C GLY A 275 34.72 5.56 6.59
N GLU A 276 34.74 4.50 7.41
CA GLU A 276 35.10 3.15 6.99
C GLU A 276 33.88 2.34 6.59
N ARG A 277 33.98 1.57 5.51
CA ARG A 277 32.96 0.60 5.10
C ARG A 277 32.99 -0.62 6.02
N ARG A 278 31.82 -1.03 6.50
CA ARG A 278 31.62 -2.24 7.31
C ARG A 278 30.43 -3.01 6.77
N GLU A 279 30.60 -4.32 6.64
CA GLU A 279 29.51 -5.23 6.31
C GLU A 279 28.89 -5.75 7.61
N LEU A 280 27.58 -5.62 7.73
CA LEU A 280 26.80 -6.18 8.83
C LEU A 280 25.75 -7.13 8.27
N SER A 281 25.29 -8.05 9.10
CA SER A 281 24.25 -9.02 8.73
C SER A 281 23.23 -9.11 9.86
N LEU A 282 22.12 -8.39 9.72
CA LEU A 282 21.12 -8.27 10.79
C LEU A 282 20.11 -9.40 10.72
N LEU A 283 19.96 -10.19 11.78
CA LEU A 283 18.90 -11.19 11.88
C LEU A 283 17.55 -10.50 12.09
N LEU A 284 16.58 -10.80 11.23
CA LEU A 284 15.23 -10.24 11.30
C LEU A 284 14.39 -11.06 12.28
N VAL A 285 13.91 -10.43 13.35
CA VAL A 285 13.12 -11.06 14.42
C VAL A 285 11.85 -10.28 14.72
N GLU A 286 10.88 -10.93 15.36
CA GLU A 286 9.57 -10.37 15.74
C GLU A 286 9.16 -10.77 17.16
#